data_AF-A0AAW0ELL1-F1
#
_entry.id   AF-A0AAW0ELL1-F1
#
_cell.length_a   1.000
_cell.length_b   1.000
_cell.length_c   1.000
_cell.angle_alpha   90.00
_cell.angle_beta   90.00
_cell.angle_gamma   90.00
#
_symmetry.space_group_name_H-M   'P 1'
#
loop_
_entity.id
_entity.type
_entity.pdbx_description
1 polymer ?
#
loop_
_entity_poly.entity_id
_entity_poly.type
_entity_poly.pdbx_seq_one_letter_code
_entity_poly.pdbx_strand_id
1 'polypeptide(L)'
;MANPVASFLRSGWQSIKEELQNTVNGIRSTRLNLAFLFAVFCVFFVIVGNIILLIAINFWIAQFPTDALAHNSSQIAIQVVSMSFLVFIFSLLCAVFTAFYGALPLWHVLTDRNRVGGPLYRLFLLFASGASNGLSSVVGVYAITYTPEFIQAVLLCCIPFSAQAWTVIFIPIERKRNYLSMLFIASFVLFVAGVLLTSMSAFLHPNAKGETASWAWALLYLVSCVLFGIWCVVQRLYLDAVMLKAPPVEPEAAGEAAARDAAEGRGCHAEQREDADAGVTVHTTNGSGGGRGRGAQREELRGAEVGEELDDCEPVAKGATEGELAQGSPTVAAEEPPTVKAAGTAHGGEEDPRFSDLEEDEELPLSPSAELLVKRQWGSQNVDDNAAKVVLLVVGLLFQLLVSFVVFPVDAIPWFGTSNSVLHAWQGFCSSMDFIFSSWLHVRHGVLMSLGFAMSFVGCTYLNEHSPTLASVVLQLAGPITSLIIIIVPQWNVYQDNSNVGQKVGGVILLLVAALLYHLWEQQSLRVLQAKAEEAKRRRERAAAGHDTAGAQNSAAHEPTVAH
;
A
#
# COMPACT_ATOMS: atom_id res chain seq x y z
N MET A 1 -43.54 -25.19 5.26
CA MET A 1 -42.45 -24.60 4.47
C MET A 1 -41.41 -24.06 5.45
N ALA A 2 -40.21 -24.63 5.46
CA ALA A 2 -39.14 -24.14 6.32
C ALA A 2 -38.73 -22.72 5.86
N ASN A 3 -38.56 -21.79 6.80
CA ASN A 3 -38.21 -20.42 6.48
C ASN A 3 -36.78 -20.39 5.88
N PRO A 4 -36.60 -20.01 4.60
CA PRO A 4 -35.29 -20.04 3.93
C PRO A 4 -34.24 -19.18 4.64
N VAL A 5 -34.68 -18.12 5.34
CA VAL A 5 -33.81 -17.28 6.17
C VAL A 5 -33.26 -18.07 7.36
N ALA A 6 -34.07 -18.90 8.00
CA ALA A 6 -33.65 -19.70 9.15
C ALA A 6 -32.66 -20.81 8.74
N SER A 7 -32.84 -21.44 7.57
CA SER A 7 -31.86 -22.41 7.05
C SER A 7 -30.54 -21.74 6.67
N PHE A 8 -30.58 -20.57 6.05
CA PHE A 8 -29.39 -19.81 5.72
C PHE A 8 -28.61 -19.38 6.96
N LEU A 9 -29.29 -18.83 7.98
CA LEU A 9 -28.67 -18.45 9.26
C LEU A 9 -28.08 -19.66 9.99
N ARG A 10 -28.77 -20.81 9.99
CA ARG A 10 -28.27 -22.04 10.62
C ARG A 10 -27.02 -22.57 9.91
N SER A 11 -27.03 -22.59 8.58
CA SER A 11 -25.87 -23.01 7.77
C SER A 11 -24.68 -22.07 7.99
N GLY A 12 -24.93 -20.74 7.99
CA GLY A 12 -23.90 -19.74 8.27
C GLY A 12 -23.31 -19.90 9.67
N TRP A 13 -24.16 -20.13 10.68
CA TRP A 13 -23.71 -20.35 12.05
C TRP A 13 -22.86 -21.61 12.22
N GLN A 14 -23.26 -22.71 11.58
CA GLN A 14 -22.46 -23.95 11.59
C GLN A 14 -21.10 -23.74 10.93
N SER A 15 -21.06 -23.07 9.78
CA SER A 15 -19.80 -22.74 9.10
C SER A 15 -18.89 -21.85 9.97
N ILE A 16 -19.45 -20.80 10.60
CA ILE A 16 -18.69 -19.95 11.54
C ILE A 16 -18.16 -20.76 12.73
N LYS A 17 -18.98 -21.64 13.30
CA LYS A 17 -18.59 -22.47 14.45
C LYS A 17 -17.46 -23.44 14.08
N GLU A 18 -17.58 -24.13 12.96
CA GLU A 18 -16.54 -25.03 12.45
C GLU A 18 -15.24 -24.27 12.19
N GLU A 19 -15.29 -23.08 11.57
CA GLU A 19 -14.11 -22.26 11.32
C GLU A 19 -13.48 -21.71 12.59
N LEU A 20 -14.30 -21.27 13.55
CA LEU A 20 -13.80 -20.83 14.85
C LEU A 20 -13.12 -21.99 15.58
N GLN A 21 -13.71 -23.19 15.54
CA GLN A 21 -13.12 -24.38 16.14
C GLN A 21 -11.82 -24.78 15.43
N ASN A 22 -11.79 -24.75 14.09
CA ASN A 22 -10.58 -24.99 13.30
C ASN A 22 -9.49 -23.96 13.60
N THR A 23 -9.86 -22.70 13.80
CA THR A 23 -8.91 -21.64 14.13
C THR A 23 -8.41 -21.76 15.56
N VAL A 24 -9.27 -22.04 16.53
CA VAL A 24 -8.86 -22.29 17.92
C VAL A 24 -7.94 -23.52 17.98
N ASN A 25 -8.27 -24.59 17.26
CA ASN A 25 -7.40 -25.75 17.12
C ASN A 25 -6.09 -25.38 16.44
N GLY A 26 -6.15 -24.56 15.38
CA GLY A 26 -5.01 -23.99 14.68
C GLY A 26 -4.09 -23.23 15.63
N ILE A 27 -4.61 -22.25 16.37
CA ILE A 27 -3.89 -21.46 17.39
C ILE A 27 -3.29 -22.38 18.45
N ARG A 28 -4.06 -23.34 18.97
CA ARG A 28 -3.59 -24.30 19.98
C ARG A 28 -2.48 -25.21 19.45
N SER A 29 -2.53 -25.54 18.16
CA SER A 29 -1.52 -26.35 17.48
C SER A 29 -0.34 -25.53 16.93
N THR A 30 -0.49 -24.20 16.88
CA THR A 30 0.53 -23.29 16.36
C THR A 30 1.69 -23.31 17.34
N ARG A 31 2.76 -24.02 16.97
CA ARG A 31 4.02 -23.90 17.67
C ARG A 31 4.50 -22.48 17.49
N LEU A 32 4.92 -21.83 18.58
CA LEU A 32 5.59 -20.53 18.55
C LEU A 32 6.81 -20.67 17.63
N ASN A 33 6.66 -20.24 16.38
CA ASN A 33 7.72 -20.21 15.40
C ASN A 33 8.25 -18.78 15.27
N LEU A 34 9.46 -18.65 14.76
CA LEU A 34 10.10 -17.35 14.58
C LEU A 34 9.29 -16.43 13.65
N ALA A 35 8.64 -17.02 12.64
CA ALA A 35 7.76 -16.34 11.69
C ALA A 35 6.58 -15.62 12.37
N PHE A 36 5.88 -16.31 13.29
CA PHE A 36 4.77 -15.74 14.06
C PHE A 36 5.26 -14.63 14.99
N LEU A 37 6.37 -14.86 15.71
CA LEU A 37 6.96 -13.83 16.57
C LEU A 37 7.34 -12.59 15.77
N PHE A 38 7.89 -12.77 14.56
CA PHE A 38 8.23 -11.68 13.65
C PHE A 38 6.99 -10.93 13.15
N ALA A 39 5.90 -11.64 12.82
CA ALA A 39 4.64 -11.01 12.43
C ALA A 39 4.06 -10.15 13.57
N VAL A 40 4.04 -10.67 14.79
CA VAL A 40 3.63 -9.94 16.01
C VAL A 40 4.52 -8.71 16.22
N PHE A 41 5.83 -8.86 16.03
CA PHE A 41 6.77 -7.76 16.11
C PHE A 41 6.49 -6.67 15.07
N CYS A 42 6.16 -7.03 13.83
CA CYS A 42 5.78 -6.06 12.79
C CYS A 42 4.52 -5.27 13.17
N VAL A 43 3.49 -5.95 13.66
CA VAL A 43 2.25 -5.31 14.15
C VAL A 43 2.55 -4.36 15.30
N PHE A 44 3.37 -4.80 16.27
CA PHE A 44 3.81 -3.97 17.37
C PHE A 44 4.60 -2.74 16.91
N PHE A 45 5.50 -2.91 15.92
CA PHE A 45 6.27 -1.82 15.34
C PHE A 45 5.38 -0.75 14.72
N VAL A 46 4.31 -1.14 14.01
CA VAL A 46 3.34 -0.18 13.47
C VAL A 46 2.61 0.55 14.59
N ILE A 47 2.09 -0.17 15.59
CA ILE A 47 1.34 0.45 16.70
C ILE A 47 2.22 1.43 17.48
N VAL A 48 3.41 1.01 17.89
CA VAL A 48 4.37 1.87 18.62
C VAL A 48 4.82 3.05 17.77
N GLY A 49 5.11 2.82 16.48
CA GLY A 49 5.49 3.88 15.56
C GLY A 49 4.43 4.98 15.47
N ASN A 50 3.15 4.60 15.38
CA ASN A 50 2.03 5.54 15.35
C ASN A 50 1.81 6.27 16.68
N ILE A 51 1.98 5.58 17.81
CA ILE A 51 1.95 6.23 19.13
C ILE A 51 3.03 7.30 19.22
N ILE A 52 4.27 6.97 18.85
CA ILE A 52 5.38 7.93 18.83
C ILE A 52 5.08 9.09 17.89
N LEU A 53 4.54 8.82 16.71
CA LEU A 53 4.17 9.85 15.72
C LEU A 53 3.14 10.83 16.29
N LEU A 54 2.05 10.33 16.88
CA LEU A 54 0.98 11.16 17.45
C LEU A 54 1.47 11.97 18.66
N ILE A 55 2.32 11.40 19.49
CA ILE A 55 2.92 12.12 20.62
C ILE A 55 3.90 13.20 20.09
N ALA A 56 4.74 12.85 19.12
CA ALA A 56 5.75 13.74 18.57
C ALA A 56 5.13 14.93 17.84
N ILE A 57 4.09 14.71 17.03
CA ILE A 57 3.41 15.80 16.33
C ILE A 57 2.73 16.77 17.31
N ASN A 58 2.15 16.27 18.41
CA ASN A 58 1.55 17.12 19.45
C ASN A 58 2.59 18.01 20.11
N PHE A 59 3.74 17.45 20.49
CA PHE A 59 4.83 18.25 21.04
C PHE A 59 5.42 19.21 20.04
N TRP A 60 5.50 18.82 18.76
CA TRP A 60 6.06 19.68 17.73
C TRP A 60 5.16 20.87 17.44
N ILE A 61 3.85 20.64 17.21
CA ILE A 61 2.84 21.69 16.98
C ILE A 61 2.78 22.65 18.16
N ALA A 62 2.85 22.16 19.40
CA ALA A 62 2.81 23.01 20.59
C ALA A 62 3.96 24.03 20.69
N GLN A 63 5.06 23.84 19.94
CA GLN A 63 6.19 24.77 19.91
C GLN A 63 6.07 25.79 18.77
N PHE A 64 5.31 25.52 17.71
CA PHE A 64 5.21 26.44 16.59
C PHE A 64 4.45 27.73 16.98
N PRO A 65 4.87 28.89 16.46
CA PRO A 65 4.09 30.12 16.61
C PRO A 65 2.69 29.94 16.04
N THR A 66 1.67 30.43 16.76
CA THR A 66 0.26 30.32 16.33
C THR A 66 0.03 30.89 14.93
N ASP A 67 0.71 31.98 14.62
CA ASP A 67 0.58 32.69 13.34
C ASP A 67 1.20 31.87 12.19
N ALA A 68 2.28 31.12 12.47
CA ALA A 68 2.89 30.23 11.49
C ALA A 68 2.00 29.00 11.23
N LEU A 69 1.33 28.46 12.26
CA LEU A 69 0.42 27.31 12.13
C LEU A 69 -0.87 27.63 11.36
N ALA A 70 -1.25 28.90 11.25
CA ALA A 70 -2.42 29.32 10.48
C ALA A 70 -2.29 29.01 8.97
N HIS A 71 -1.06 28.83 8.49
CA HIS A 71 -0.79 28.50 7.09
C HIS A 71 -0.50 27.00 6.91
N ASN A 72 -1.18 26.38 5.95
CA ASN A 72 -0.95 24.98 5.59
C ASN A 72 0.48 24.73 5.11
N SER A 73 1.17 25.76 4.60
CA SER A 73 2.59 25.70 4.22
C SER A 73 3.48 25.20 5.38
N SER A 74 3.14 25.52 6.63
CA SER A 74 3.89 25.05 7.81
C SER A 74 3.72 23.55 8.06
N GLN A 75 2.50 23.03 7.88
CA GLN A 75 2.24 21.60 8.02
C GLN A 75 2.93 20.81 6.91
N ILE A 76 2.97 21.34 5.69
CA ILE A 76 3.71 20.73 4.59
C ILE A 76 5.23 20.81 4.83
N ALA A 77 5.75 21.90 5.39
CA ALA A 77 7.16 21.99 5.78
C ALA A 77 7.54 20.92 6.82
N ILE A 78 6.70 20.73 7.84
CA ILE A 78 6.82 19.62 8.81
C ILE A 78 6.90 18.27 8.08
N GLN A 79 5.96 18.00 7.17
CA GLN A 79 5.95 16.76 6.38
C GLN A 79 7.23 16.59 5.55
N VAL A 80 7.67 17.62 4.82
CA VAL A 80 8.87 17.58 3.97
C VAL A 80 10.13 17.34 4.80
N VAL A 81 10.27 17.98 5.97
CA VAL A 81 11.39 17.73 6.89
C VAL A 81 11.36 16.30 7.42
N SER A 82 10.21 15.81 7.89
CA SER A 82 10.09 14.42 8.35
C SER A 82 10.43 13.42 7.26
N MET A 83 9.96 13.65 6.03
CA MET A 83 10.30 12.80 4.88
C MET A 83 11.79 12.88 4.52
N SER A 84 12.43 14.03 4.68
CA SER A 84 13.86 14.20 4.47
C SER A 84 14.68 13.38 5.48
N PHE A 85 14.30 13.42 6.77
CA PHE A 85 14.91 12.57 7.79
C PHE A 85 14.68 11.08 7.55
N LEU A 86 13.49 10.68 7.08
CA LEU A 86 13.20 9.30 6.72
C LEU A 86 14.07 8.81 5.55
N VAL A 87 14.15 9.60 4.47
CA VAL A 87 15.02 9.28 3.32
C VAL A 87 16.47 9.14 3.79
N PHE A 88 16.94 10.02 4.68
CA PHE A 88 18.27 9.90 5.28
C PHE A 88 18.44 8.60 6.08
N ILE A 89 17.51 8.27 7.00
CA ILE A 89 17.56 7.06 7.82
C ILE A 89 17.57 5.79 6.95
N PHE A 90 16.68 5.70 5.95
CA PHE A 90 16.65 4.53 5.07
C PHE A 90 17.82 4.49 4.09
N SER A 91 18.40 5.64 3.71
CA SER A 91 19.66 5.67 2.95
C SER A 91 20.83 5.13 3.78
N LEU A 92 20.88 5.44 5.09
CA LEU A 92 21.84 4.81 6.00
C LEU A 92 21.60 3.31 6.12
N LEU A 93 20.34 2.86 6.25
CA LEU A 93 19.99 1.43 6.25
C LEU A 93 20.45 0.76 4.94
N CYS A 94 20.27 1.41 3.80
CA CYS A 94 20.72 0.93 2.50
C CYS A 94 22.25 0.86 2.41
N ALA A 95 22.97 1.84 2.96
CA ALA A 95 24.42 1.81 3.04
C ALA A 95 24.91 0.65 3.93
N VAL A 96 24.28 0.43 5.08
CA VAL A 96 24.54 -0.71 5.97
C VAL A 96 24.27 -2.04 5.25
N PHE A 97 23.12 -2.16 4.58
CA PHE A 97 22.80 -3.34 3.78
C PHE A 97 23.86 -3.60 2.71
N THR A 98 24.29 -2.55 2.00
CA THR A 98 25.34 -2.62 0.98
C THR A 98 26.68 -3.08 1.56
N ALA A 99 27.02 -2.64 2.77
CA ALA A 99 28.25 -3.06 3.44
C ALA A 99 28.25 -4.55 3.82
N PHE A 100 27.09 -5.10 4.21
CA PHE A 100 26.97 -6.51 4.62
C PHE A 100 26.70 -7.49 3.47
N TYR A 101 25.88 -7.11 2.50
CA TYR A 101 25.39 -8.00 1.44
C TYR A 101 25.88 -7.61 0.04
N GLY A 102 26.59 -6.49 -0.10
CA GLY A 102 27.02 -5.92 -1.38
C GLY A 102 25.93 -5.11 -2.09
N ALA A 103 26.32 -4.37 -3.13
CA ALA A 103 25.39 -3.57 -3.94
C ALA A 103 24.63 -4.41 -4.98
N LEU A 104 25.10 -5.63 -5.27
CA LEU A 104 24.56 -6.48 -6.34
C LEU A 104 23.08 -6.86 -6.13
N PRO A 105 22.62 -7.25 -4.93
CA PRO A 105 21.19 -7.57 -4.72
C PRO A 105 20.28 -6.35 -4.96
N LEU A 106 20.68 -5.17 -4.48
CA LEU A 106 19.93 -3.91 -4.69
C LEU A 106 19.84 -3.58 -6.19
N TRP A 107 20.95 -3.76 -6.92
CA TRP A 107 21.00 -3.56 -8.36
C TRP A 107 20.16 -4.58 -9.13
N HIS A 108 20.20 -5.86 -8.76
CA HIS A 108 19.39 -6.92 -9.39
C HIS A 108 17.89 -6.66 -9.22
N VAL A 109 17.46 -6.23 -8.04
CA VAL A 109 16.07 -5.86 -7.78
C VAL A 109 15.57 -4.74 -8.71
N LEU A 110 16.46 -3.88 -9.21
CA LEU A 110 16.10 -2.80 -10.13
C LEU A 110 16.24 -3.20 -11.61
N THR A 111 17.27 -3.98 -11.97
CA THR A 111 17.68 -4.16 -13.38
C THR A 111 17.38 -5.53 -13.99
N ASP A 112 17.12 -6.55 -13.17
CA ASP A 112 16.91 -7.93 -13.63
C ASP A 112 15.71 -8.02 -14.59
N ARG A 113 15.95 -8.46 -15.83
CA ARG A 113 14.91 -8.58 -16.87
C ARG A 113 14.08 -9.86 -16.73
N ASN A 114 14.52 -10.82 -15.93
CA ASN A 114 13.84 -12.11 -15.77
C ASN A 114 12.70 -12.08 -14.74
N ARG A 115 12.30 -10.88 -14.29
CA ARG A 115 11.24 -10.68 -13.30
C ARG A 115 10.02 -10.06 -13.93
N VAL A 116 8.86 -10.26 -13.32
CA VAL A 116 7.57 -9.85 -13.89
C VAL A 116 7.53 -8.34 -14.21
N GLY A 117 7.13 -8.01 -15.44
CA GLY A 117 6.99 -6.64 -15.94
C GLY A 117 8.32 -5.93 -16.28
N GLY A 118 9.46 -6.55 -15.98
CA GLY A 118 10.78 -5.96 -16.27
C GLY A 118 11.14 -4.74 -15.41
N PRO A 119 12.30 -4.11 -15.69
CA PRO A 119 12.84 -3.02 -14.86
C PRO A 119 11.99 -1.73 -14.88
N LEU A 120 11.44 -1.36 -16.05
CA LEU A 120 10.65 -0.12 -16.18
C LEU A 120 9.33 -0.21 -15.41
N TYR A 121 8.67 -1.36 -15.42
CA TYR A 121 7.45 -1.56 -14.63
C TYR A 121 7.72 -1.45 -13.13
N ARG A 122 8.81 -2.05 -12.63
CA ARG A 122 9.20 -1.93 -11.21
C ARG A 122 9.53 -0.49 -10.82
N LEU A 123 10.23 0.24 -11.68
CA LEU A 123 10.50 1.66 -11.46
C LEU A 123 9.19 2.48 -11.44
N PHE A 124 8.26 2.18 -12.35
CA PHE A 124 6.93 2.78 -12.34
C PHE A 124 6.16 2.48 -11.05
N LEU A 125 6.23 1.26 -10.51
CA LEU A 125 5.61 0.92 -9.23
C LEU A 125 6.27 1.64 -8.05
N LEU A 126 7.60 1.82 -8.04
CA LEU A 126 8.28 2.63 -7.03
C LEU A 126 7.83 4.09 -7.08
N PHE A 127 7.75 4.66 -8.29
CA PHE A 127 7.20 6.01 -8.50
C PHE A 127 5.74 6.10 -8.04
N ALA A 128 4.88 5.18 -8.48
CA ALA A 128 3.47 5.15 -8.11
C ALA A 128 3.28 4.97 -6.60
N SER A 129 4.13 4.19 -5.92
CA SER A 129 4.14 4.08 -4.46
C SER A 129 4.45 5.42 -3.81
N GLY A 130 5.53 6.09 -4.22
CA GLY A 130 5.88 7.40 -3.66
C GLY A 130 4.83 8.47 -3.98
N ALA A 131 4.33 8.50 -5.21
CA ALA A 131 3.36 9.48 -5.67
C ALA A 131 1.99 9.34 -4.99
N SER A 132 1.46 8.12 -4.88
CA SER A 132 0.19 7.88 -4.18
C SER A 132 0.27 8.27 -2.70
N ASN A 133 1.36 7.93 -2.00
CA ASN A 133 1.54 8.32 -0.61
C ASN A 133 1.78 9.83 -0.45
N GLY A 134 2.57 10.43 -1.34
CA GLY A 134 2.82 11.88 -1.34
C GLY A 134 1.54 12.67 -1.56
N LEU A 135 0.77 12.33 -2.59
CA LEU A 135 -0.53 12.95 -2.87
C LEU A 135 -1.53 12.72 -1.74
N SER A 136 -1.64 11.49 -1.23
CA SER A 136 -2.48 11.19 -0.07
C SER A 136 -2.12 12.06 1.13
N SER A 137 -0.83 12.21 1.42
CA SER A 137 -0.36 12.97 2.58
C SER A 137 -0.65 14.47 2.40
N VAL A 138 -0.34 15.04 1.23
CA VAL A 138 -0.57 16.45 0.93
C VAL A 138 -2.07 16.77 0.97
N VAL A 139 -2.91 16.01 0.26
CA VAL A 139 -4.37 16.20 0.27
C VAL A 139 -4.93 16.03 1.68
N GLY A 140 -4.41 15.05 2.44
CA GLY A 140 -4.77 14.83 3.84
C GLY A 140 -4.46 16.03 4.72
N VAL A 141 -3.26 16.61 4.62
CA VAL A 141 -2.85 17.81 5.36
C VAL A 141 -3.75 19.00 5.07
N TYR A 142 -4.07 19.28 3.80
CA TYR A 142 -4.99 20.38 3.49
C TYR A 142 -6.39 20.13 4.03
N ALA A 143 -6.90 18.90 3.89
CA ALA A 143 -8.26 18.58 4.29
C ALA A 143 -8.43 18.45 5.81
N ILE A 144 -7.38 18.10 6.57
CA ILE A 144 -7.45 17.91 8.03
C ILE A 144 -7.82 19.21 8.76
N THR A 145 -7.33 20.35 8.29
CA THR A 145 -7.58 21.68 8.88
C THR A 145 -9.07 22.06 8.83
N TYR A 146 -9.80 21.56 7.83
CA TYR A 146 -11.21 21.93 7.59
C TYR A 146 -12.21 20.81 7.85
N THR A 147 -11.73 19.60 8.12
CA THR A 147 -12.57 18.44 8.39
C THR A 147 -12.63 18.24 9.90
N PRO A 148 -13.80 18.22 10.55
CA PRO A 148 -13.87 17.92 11.98
C PRO A 148 -13.27 16.56 12.31
N GLU A 149 -12.59 16.43 13.44
CA GLU A 149 -11.89 15.21 13.88
C GLU A 149 -12.78 13.95 13.81
N PHE A 150 -14.06 14.08 14.17
CA PHE A 150 -15.03 13.00 14.05
C PHE A 150 -15.15 12.49 12.60
N ILE A 151 -15.32 13.40 11.64
CA ILE A 151 -15.45 13.03 10.23
C ILE A 151 -14.14 12.45 9.73
N GLN A 152 -13.00 12.99 10.13
CA GLN A 152 -11.69 12.41 9.80
C GLN A 152 -11.59 10.95 10.26
N ALA A 153 -11.98 10.66 11.50
CA ALA A 153 -11.96 9.29 12.04
C ALA A 153 -12.87 8.35 11.25
N VAL A 154 -14.08 8.79 10.89
CA VAL A 154 -15.00 8.00 10.05
C VAL A 154 -14.40 7.76 8.66
N LEU A 155 -13.83 8.78 8.03
CA LEU A 155 -13.25 8.67 6.69
C LEU A 155 -11.97 7.84 6.67
N LEU A 156 -11.16 7.88 7.73
CA LEU A 156 -10.01 6.99 7.89
C LEU A 156 -10.42 5.52 7.83
N CYS A 157 -11.64 5.17 8.25
CA CYS A 157 -12.16 3.82 8.08
C CYS A 157 -12.18 3.37 6.61
N CYS A 158 -12.28 4.30 5.66
CA CYS A 158 -12.31 4.00 4.23
C CYS A 158 -10.98 3.45 3.70
N ILE A 159 -9.88 3.58 4.45
CA ILE A 159 -8.56 3.11 4.01
C ILE A 159 -8.55 1.58 3.80
N PRO A 160 -8.91 0.73 4.78
CA PRO A 160 -9.04 -0.72 4.56
C PRO A 160 -9.96 -1.11 3.41
N PHE A 161 -11.09 -0.41 3.22
CA PHE A 161 -12.02 -0.69 2.12
C PHE A 161 -11.40 -0.38 0.76
N SER A 162 -10.73 0.77 0.68
CA SER A 162 -10.02 1.18 -0.52
C SER A 162 -8.89 0.20 -0.82
N ALA A 163 -8.05 -0.16 0.17
CA ALA A 163 -6.99 -1.14 0.00
C ALA A 163 -7.52 -2.49 -0.48
N GLN A 164 -8.64 -2.97 0.06
CA GLN A 164 -9.26 -4.21 -0.38
C GLN A 164 -9.84 -4.12 -1.79
N ALA A 165 -10.52 -3.02 -2.13
CA ALA A 165 -11.06 -2.79 -3.46
C ALA A 165 -9.94 -2.74 -4.50
N TRP A 166 -8.87 -1.99 -4.24
CA TRP A 166 -7.69 -1.93 -5.11
C TRP A 166 -6.98 -3.28 -5.22
N THR A 167 -6.95 -4.07 -4.14
CA THR A 167 -6.40 -5.43 -4.16
C THR A 167 -7.18 -6.32 -5.13
N VAL A 168 -8.52 -6.28 -5.10
CA VAL A 168 -9.37 -7.02 -6.05
C VAL A 168 -9.17 -6.53 -7.48
N ILE A 169 -9.06 -5.21 -7.67
CA ILE A 169 -8.88 -4.60 -9.00
C ILE A 169 -7.52 -4.98 -9.60
N PHE A 170 -6.42 -4.83 -8.86
CA PHE A 170 -5.07 -4.95 -9.42
C PHE A 170 -4.43 -6.33 -9.26
N ILE A 171 -4.93 -7.19 -8.37
CA ILE A 171 -4.35 -8.51 -8.11
C ILE A 171 -5.36 -9.59 -8.55
N PRO A 172 -5.29 -10.11 -9.79
CA PRO A 172 -6.35 -10.96 -10.35
C PRO A 172 -6.64 -12.23 -9.55
N ILE A 173 -5.63 -12.80 -8.89
CA ILE A 173 -5.80 -14.00 -8.06
C ILE A 173 -6.69 -13.75 -6.83
N GLU A 174 -6.72 -12.52 -6.32
CA GLU A 174 -7.54 -12.12 -5.19
C GLU A 174 -9.04 -12.09 -5.55
N ARG A 175 -9.39 -11.83 -6.83
CA ARG A 175 -10.78 -11.84 -7.32
C ARG A 175 -11.48 -13.19 -7.13
N LYS A 176 -10.73 -14.28 -7.03
CA LYS A 176 -11.26 -15.64 -6.83
C LYS A 176 -11.72 -15.90 -5.39
N ARG A 177 -11.48 -14.96 -4.46
CA ARG A 177 -11.86 -15.10 -3.04
C ARG A 177 -13.34 -14.75 -2.84
N ASN A 178 -13.95 -15.37 -1.83
CA ASN A 178 -15.35 -15.11 -1.50
C ASN A 178 -15.49 -13.91 -0.56
N TYR A 179 -15.69 -12.72 -1.14
CA TYR A 179 -15.91 -11.47 -0.42
C TYR A 179 -17.32 -11.35 0.19
N LEU A 180 -18.27 -12.20 -0.22
CA LEU A 180 -19.61 -12.26 0.38
C LEU A 180 -19.65 -13.15 1.64
N SER A 181 -18.48 -13.58 2.14
CA SER A 181 -18.41 -14.31 3.41
C SER A 181 -18.91 -13.44 4.57
N MET A 182 -19.74 -14.05 5.42
CA MET A 182 -20.26 -13.41 6.63
C MET A 182 -19.14 -12.91 7.56
N LEU A 183 -17.99 -13.60 7.61
CA LEU A 183 -16.85 -13.16 8.42
C LEU A 183 -16.26 -11.85 7.92
N PHE A 184 -16.14 -11.69 6.60
CA PHE A 184 -15.67 -10.45 5.99
C PHE A 184 -16.65 -9.30 6.26
N ILE A 185 -17.94 -9.52 5.99
CA ILE A 185 -18.98 -8.51 6.22
C ILE A 185 -19.06 -8.13 7.72
N ALA A 186 -19.05 -9.11 8.62
CA ALA A 186 -19.07 -8.86 10.06
C ALA A 186 -17.81 -8.12 10.52
N SER A 187 -16.63 -8.47 10.01
CA SER A 187 -15.39 -7.75 10.31
C SER A 187 -15.51 -6.28 9.93
N PHE A 188 -16.09 -5.99 8.76
CA PHE A 188 -16.30 -4.62 8.30
C PHE A 188 -17.29 -3.85 9.20
N VAL A 189 -18.45 -4.44 9.47
CA VAL A 189 -19.48 -3.79 10.30
C VAL A 189 -18.93 -3.48 11.70
N LEU A 190 -18.21 -4.42 12.32
CA LEU A 190 -17.59 -4.20 13.63
C LEU A 190 -16.45 -3.18 13.57
N PHE A 191 -15.72 -3.13 12.46
CA PHE A 191 -14.66 -2.14 12.26
C PHE A 191 -15.22 -0.72 12.24
N VAL A 192 -16.24 -0.47 11.42
CA VAL A 192 -16.94 0.83 11.36
C VAL A 192 -17.57 1.17 12.70
N ALA A 193 -18.25 0.21 13.34
CA ALA A 193 -18.84 0.41 14.66
C ALA A 193 -17.79 0.76 15.72
N GLY A 194 -16.62 0.11 15.68
CA GLY A 194 -15.52 0.36 16.62
C GLY A 194 -14.93 1.77 16.48
N VAL A 195 -14.70 2.24 15.26
CA VAL A 195 -14.21 3.62 15.04
C VAL A 195 -15.28 4.65 15.40
N LEU A 196 -16.54 4.43 15.00
CA LEU A 196 -17.65 5.31 15.37
C LEU A 196 -17.81 5.42 16.88
N LEU A 197 -17.76 4.29 17.59
CA LEU A 197 -17.85 4.26 19.05
C LEU A 197 -16.69 5.02 19.70
N THR A 198 -15.46 4.85 19.18
CA THR A 198 -14.27 5.58 19.65
C THR A 198 -14.39 7.10 19.44
N SER A 199 -15.14 7.52 18.43
CA SER A 199 -15.28 8.92 18.01
C SER A 199 -16.58 9.57 18.51
N MET A 200 -17.45 8.82 19.21
CA MET A 200 -18.76 9.28 19.63
C MET A 200 -18.72 10.47 20.60
N SER A 201 -17.64 10.60 21.39
CA SER A 201 -17.46 11.75 22.29
C SER A 201 -17.37 13.08 21.53
N ALA A 202 -16.71 13.08 20.38
CA ALA A 202 -16.59 14.25 19.50
C ALA A 202 -17.93 14.60 18.82
N PHE A 203 -18.83 13.62 18.66
CA PHE A 203 -20.18 13.85 18.13
C PHE A 203 -21.11 14.50 19.16
N LEU A 204 -21.04 14.05 20.42
CA LEU A 204 -21.95 14.51 21.48
C LEU A 204 -21.62 15.92 22.00
N HIS A 205 -20.39 16.38 21.80
CA HIS A 205 -19.94 17.72 22.19
C HIS A 205 -19.50 18.49 20.94
N PRO A 206 -20.43 18.89 20.07
CA PRO A 206 -20.09 19.72 18.92
C PRO A 206 -19.37 20.97 19.42
N ASN A 207 -18.27 21.34 18.76
CA ASN A 207 -17.51 22.55 19.08
C ASN A 207 -18.47 23.73 19.28
N ALA A 208 -18.21 24.55 20.30
CA ALA A 208 -19.05 25.70 20.67
C ALA A 208 -19.31 26.69 19.51
N LYS A 209 -18.51 26.61 18.44
CA LYS A 209 -18.65 27.41 17.21
C LYS A 209 -19.72 26.90 16.23
N GLY A 210 -20.24 25.68 16.39
CA GLY A 210 -21.34 25.15 15.57
C GLY A 210 -21.04 25.08 14.07
N GLU A 211 -19.78 25.15 13.65
CA GLU A 211 -19.39 25.16 12.25
C GLU A 211 -19.76 23.83 11.59
N THR A 212 -20.69 23.89 10.63
CA THR A 212 -21.10 22.75 9.83
C THR A 212 -19.92 22.30 8.98
N ALA A 213 -19.58 21.01 9.03
CA ALA A 213 -18.51 20.45 8.23
C ALA A 213 -18.73 20.73 6.73
N SER A 214 -17.74 21.33 6.07
CA SER A 214 -17.78 21.47 4.62
C SER A 214 -17.65 20.10 3.97
N TRP A 215 -18.68 19.70 3.23
CA TRP A 215 -18.70 18.44 2.48
C TRP A 215 -17.55 18.35 1.47
N ALA A 216 -17.12 19.47 0.88
CA ALA A 216 -16.01 19.49 -0.06
C ALA A 216 -14.70 19.03 0.61
N TRP A 217 -14.44 19.50 1.82
CA TRP A 217 -13.26 19.13 2.60
C TRP A 217 -13.31 17.69 3.08
N ALA A 218 -14.48 17.22 3.52
CA ALA A 218 -14.69 15.81 3.84
C ALA A 218 -14.45 14.91 2.62
N LEU A 219 -14.93 15.29 1.43
CA LEU A 219 -14.69 14.54 0.20
C LEU A 219 -13.21 14.54 -0.21
N LEU A 220 -12.50 15.65 -0.06
CA LEU A 220 -11.06 15.71 -0.27
C LEU A 220 -10.30 14.80 0.71
N TYR A 221 -10.70 14.80 1.98
CA TYR A 221 -10.13 13.88 2.96
C TYR A 221 -10.42 12.42 2.60
N LEU A 222 -11.62 12.09 2.12
CA LEU A 222 -11.96 10.76 1.61
C LEU A 222 -11.07 10.35 0.43
N VAL A 223 -10.84 11.26 -0.52
CA VAL A 223 -9.91 11.03 -1.64
C VAL A 223 -8.52 10.71 -1.12
N SER A 224 -8.04 11.40 -0.09
CA SER A 224 -6.77 11.08 0.56
C SER A 224 -6.75 9.64 1.10
N CYS A 225 -7.81 9.20 1.77
CA CYS A 225 -7.93 7.83 2.27
C CYS A 225 -7.94 6.78 1.15
N VAL A 226 -8.59 7.09 0.02
CA VAL A 226 -8.61 6.21 -1.16
C VAL A 226 -7.22 6.08 -1.77
N LEU A 227 -6.49 7.19 -1.91
CA LEU A 227 -5.11 7.22 -2.39
C LEU A 227 -4.16 6.45 -1.46
N PHE A 228 -4.37 6.55 -0.15
CA PHE A 228 -3.63 5.74 0.82
C PHE A 228 -3.87 4.24 0.62
N GLY A 229 -5.12 3.84 0.34
CA GLY A 229 -5.44 2.45 -0.02
C GLY A 229 -4.71 1.99 -1.27
N ILE A 230 -4.59 2.86 -2.30
CA ILE A 230 -3.79 2.57 -3.50
C ILE A 230 -2.32 2.35 -3.13
N TRP A 231 -1.75 3.21 -2.29
CA TRP A 231 -0.36 3.11 -1.86
C TRP A 231 -0.03 1.72 -1.28
N CYS A 232 -0.86 1.21 -0.34
CA CYS A 232 -0.68 -0.13 0.22
C CYS A 232 -0.63 -1.23 -0.86
N VAL A 233 -1.48 -1.14 -1.88
CA VAL A 233 -1.55 -2.12 -2.97
C VAL A 233 -0.40 -1.96 -3.95
N VAL A 234 0.06 -0.74 -4.24
CA VAL A 234 1.22 -0.54 -5.12
C VAL A 234 2.49 -1.10 -4.48
N GLN A 235 2.66 -0.94 -3.16
CA GLN A 235 3.77 -1.59 -2.44
C GLN A 235 3.74 -3.11 -2.59
N ARG A 236 2.56 -3.72 -2.46
CA ARG A 236 2.34 -5.15 -2.69
C ARG A 236 2.71 -5.59 -4.11
N LEU A 237 2.24 -4.86 -5.11
CA LEU A 237 2.52 -5.14 -6.52
C LEU A 237 4.02 -5.06 -6.81
N TYR A 238 4.73 -4.11 -6.21
CA TYR A 238 6.17 -4.00 -6.36
C TYR A 238 6.91 -5.21 -5.77
N LEU A 239 6.56 -5.61 -4.54
CA LEU A 239 7.16 -6.77 -3.90
C LEU A 239 6.88 -8.05 -4.70
N ASP A 240 5.66 -8.20 -5.23
CA ASP A 240 5.31 -9.30 -6.12
C ASP A 240 6.12 -9.30 -7.42
N ALA A 241 6.25 -8.14 -8.07
CA ALA A 241 7.02 -8.00 -9.30
C ALA A 241 8.50 -8.39 -9.10
N VAL A 242 9.04 -8.19 -7.90
CA VAL A 242 10.41 -8.61 -7.56
C VAL A 242 10.46 -10.10 -7.21
N MET A 243 9.49 -10.65 -6.48
CA MET A 243 9.53 -12.07 -6.07
C MET A 243 9.22 -13.04 -7.21
N LEU A 244 8.40 -12.64 -8.18
CA LEU A 244 8.00 -13.46 -9.32
C LEU A 244 9.10 -13.46 -10.40
N LYS A 245 9.80 -14.59 -10.53
CA LYS A 245 10.61 -14.87 -11.72
C LYS A 245 9.69 -15.30 -12.86
N ALA A 246 9.87 -14.73 -14.04
CA ALA A 246 9.23 -15.25 -15.24
C ALA A 246 9.71 -16.69 -15.46
N PRO A 247 8.83 -17.63 -15.84
CA PRO A 247 9.30 -18.94 -16.27
C PRO A 247 10.30 -18.72 -17.41
N PRO A 248 11.43 -19.44 -17.42
CA PRO A 248 12.33 -19.40 -18.57
C PRO A 248 11.49 -19.72 -19.80
N VAL A 249 11.47 -18.79 -20.76
CA VAL A 249 10.90 -19.08 -22.08
C VAL A 249 11.83 -20.14 -22.64
N GLU A 250 11.47 -21.41 -22.52
CA GLU A 250 12.26 -22.50 -23.07
C GLU A 250 12.41 -22.23 -24.57
N PRO A 251 13.63 -21.94 -25.06
CA PRO A 251 13.84 -21.60 -26.46
C PRO A 251 13.57 -22.78 -27.41
N GLU A 252 13.38 -23.99 -26.88
CA GLU A 252 13.28 -25.23 -27.65
C GLU A 252 11.91 -25.40 -28.35
N ALA A 253 10.78 -25.00 -27.77
CA ALA A 253 9.48 -25.22 -28.42
C ALA A 253 9.23 -24.28 -29.62
N ALA A 254 9.71 -23.04 -29.56
CA ALA A 254 9.60 -22.10 -30.68
C ALA A 254 10.62 -22.40 -31.79
N GLY A 255 11.81 -22.90 -31.41
CA GLY A 255 12.84 -23.34 -32.34
C GLY A 255 12.45 -24.63 -33.08
N GLU A 256 11.89 -25.63 -32.38
CA GLU A 256 11.44 -26.88 -33.00
C GLU A 256 10.17 -26.72 -33.84
N ALA A 257 9.23 -25.86 -33.45
CA ALA A 257 8.06 -25.56 -34.28
C ALA A 257 8.46 -24.85 -35.58
N ALA A 258 9.33 -23.83 -35.48
CA ALA A 258 9.85 -23.14 -36.67
C ALA A 258 10.78 -24.04 -37.51
N ALA A 259 11.55 -24.94 -36.89
CA ALA A 259 12.39 -25.91 -37.60
C ALA A 259 11.57 -27.03 -38.24
N ARG A 260 10.46 -27.48 -37.63
CA ARG A 260 9.52 -28.44 -38.24
C ARG A 260 8.77 -27.80 -39.40
N ASP A 261 8.28 -26.57 -39.26
CA ASP A 261 7.63 -25.84 -40.37
C ASP A 261 8.62 -25.58 -41.52
N ALA A 262 9.89 -25.29 -41.20
CA ALA A 262 10.95 -25.15 -42.21
C ALA A 262 11.36 -26.48 -42.87
N ALA A 263 11.23 -27.61 -42.17
CA ALA A 263 11.52 -28.94 -42.69
C ALA A 263 10.37 -29.51 -43.54
N GLU A 264 9.12 -29.28 -43.15
CA GLU A 264 7.94 -29.70 -43.92
C GLU A 264 7.71 -28.83 -45.16
N GLY A 265 8.15 -27.56 -45.16
CA GLY A 265 8.09 -26.68 -46.33
C GLY A 265 9.12 -26.95 -47.44
N ARG A 266 10.08 -27.86 -47.26
CA ARG A 266 11.18 -28.12 -48.22
C ARG A 266 11.08 -29.45 -48.99
N GLY A 267 9.93 -30.10 -48.98
CA GLY A 267 9.67 -31.33 -49.72
C GLY A 267 9.10 -31.10 -51.13
N CYS A 268 9.73 -30.32 -52.01
CA CYS A 268 9.59 -30.39 -53.48
C CYS A 268 10.38 -29.25 -54.15
N HIS A 269 11.68 -29.45 -54.38
CA HIS A 269 12.37 -29.08 -55.63
C HIS A 269 13.84 -29.47 -55.50
N ALA A 270 14.19 -30.56 -56.18
CA ALA A 270 15.57 -30.88 -56.53
C ALA A 270 16.00 -29.96 -57.69
N GLU A 271 17.20 -29.37 -57.60
CA GLU A 271 18.08 -29.26 -58.76
C GLU A 271 19.55 -29.06 -58.35
N GLN A 272 20.43 -29.66 -59.14
CA GLN A 272 21.88 -29.80 -59.01
C GLN A 272 22.64 -28.47 -59.17
N ARG A 273 23.80 -28.36 -58.49
CA ARG A 273 25.12 -27.95 -59.02
C ARG A 273 26.13 -27.79 -57.87
N GLU A 274 27.22 -28.55 -57.82
CA GLU A 274 28.48 -28.44 -58.60
C GLU A 274 29.52 -27.52 -57.91
N ASP A 275 30.54 -28.20 -57.35
CA ASP A 275 31.95 -27.88 -57.10
C ASP A 275 32.49 -26.44 -56.97
N ALA A 276 33.32 -26.23 -55.92
CA ALA A 276 34.64 -25.56 -55.86
C ALA A 276 34.86 -24.98 -54.44
N ASP A 277 35.77 -25.49 -53.62
CA ASP A 277 37.23 -25.23 -53.56
C ASP A 277 37.64 -23.95 -52.79
N ALA A 278 38.81 -24.05 -52.15
CA ALA A 278 39.60 -23.05 -51.40
C ALA A 278 39.29 -22.85 -49.90
N GLY A 279 40.18 -23.44 -49.08
CA GLY A 279 40.36 -23.09 -47.68
C GLY A 279 41.27 -21.88 -47.46
N VAL A 280 41.21 -21.28 -46.27
CA VAL A 280 42.29 -20.48 -45.66
C VAL A 280 42.23 -20.61 -44.14
N THR A 281 43.31 -21.13 -43.57
CA THR A 281 43.69 -21.09 -42.15
C THR A 281 44.54 -19.85 -41.89
N VAL A 282 44.26 -19.04 -40.86
CA VAL A 282 45.30 -18.23 -40.17
C VAL A 282 45.00 -18.06 -38.67
N HIS A 283 46.11 -18.18 -37.94
CA HIS A 283 46.44 -18.16 -36.51
C HIS A 283 46.15 -16.90 -35.67
N THR A 284 45.85 -17.14 -34.38
CA THR A 284 46.28 -16.50 -33.10
C THR A 284 46.73 -15.03 -33.02
N THR A 285 46.38 -14.33 -31.92
CA THR A 285 47.36 -13.97 -30.84
C THR A 285 46.74 -13.29 -29.60
N ASN A 286 47.36 -13.60 -28.46
CA ASN A 286 47.27 -12.98 -27.14
C ASN A 286 47.68 -11.50 -27.12
N GLY A 287 47.21 -10.75 -26.11
CA GLY A 287 47.75 -9.42 -25.76
C GLY A 287 47.41 -8.99 -24.34
N SER A 288 48.38 -9.14 -23.44
CA SER A 288 48.43 -8.66 -22.06
C SER A 288 48.98 -7.22 -21.98
N GLY A 289 48.60 -6.46 -20.96
CA GLY A 289 49.21 -5.19 -20.53
C GLY A 289 48.16 -4.28 -19.87
N GLY A 290 48.29 -3.72 -18.67
CA GLY A 290 49.47 -3.37 -17.88
C GLY A 290 49.62 -1.83 -17.83
N GLY A 291 49.55 -1.23 -16.63
CA GLY A 291 49.88 0.19 -16.37
C GLY A 291 48.71 0.98 -15.74
N ARG A 292 48.67 1.43 -14.48
CA ARG A 292 49.59 2.18 -13.59
C ARG A 292 49.61 3.69 -13.86
N GLY A 293 49.23 4.48 -12.84
CA GLY A 293 49.36 5.95 -12.72
C GLY A 293 48.14 6.52 -11.99
N ARG A 294 48.13 6.94 -10.71
CA ARG A 294 49.00 7.82 -9.88
C ARG A 294 48.98 9.29 -10.33
N GLY A 295 48.46 10.17 -9.46
CA GLY A 295 48.51 11.63 -9.53
C GLY A 295 47.28 12.23 -8.82
N ALA A 296 47.30 12.51 -7.52
CA ALA A 296 47.96 13.62 -6.81
C ALA A 296 47.27 14.99 -7.03
N GLN A 297 46.67 15.47 -5.92
CA GLN A 297 46.77 16.82 -5.36
C GLN A 297 46.65 18.04 -6.28
N ARG A 298 45.69 18.92 -5.95
CA ARG A 298 45.99 20.35 -5.78
C ARG A 298 45.03 21.03 -4.81
N GLU A 299 45.64 21.72 -3.85
CA GLU A 299 45.10 22.68 -2.89
C GLU A 299 44.52 23.94 -3.57
N GLU A 300 43.73 24.70 -2.81
CA GLU A 300 44.03 26.08 -2.35
C GLU A 300 42.75 26.95 -2.36
N LEU A 301 42.11 27.24 -1.22
CA LEU A 301 42.36 28.29 -0.21
C LEU A 301 42.04 29.74 -0.66
N ARG A 302 41.00 30.32 -0.05
CA ARG A 302 40.80 31.73 0.39
C ARG A 302 39.29 31.90 0.68
N GLY A 303 38.80 32.36 1.83
CA GLY A 303 39.36 33.20 2.87
C GLY A 303 38.73 34.59 2.78
N ALA A 304 37.88 34.96 3.74
CA ALA A 304 37.70 36.32 4.28
C ALA A 304 36.52 36.37 5.27
N GLU A 305 36.85 36.49 6.55
CA GLU A 305 36.03 37.14 7.59
C GLU A 305 36.12 38.67 7.42
N VAL A 306 35.05 39.39 7.75
CA VAL A 306 34.88 40.73 8.40
C VAL A 306 33.34 40.89 8.46
N GLY A 307 32.63 41.21 9.54
CA GLY A 307 32.88 42.09 10.69
C GLY A 307 31.84 43.24 10.65
N GLU A 308 31.37 43.69 11.84
CA GLU A 308 30.48 44.84 12.13
C GLU A 308 28.95 44.65 11.93
N GLU A 309 28.04 45.29 12.67
CA GLU A 309 27.94 45.90 14.01
C GLU A 309 26.44 46.26 14.20
N LEU A 310 26.04 46.67 15.40
CA LEU A 310 24.69 46.97 15.90
C LEU A 310 23.79 47.85 15.00
N ASP A 311 22.46 47.67 15.11
CA ASP A 311 21.62 48.82 15.49
C ASP A 311 20.35 48.41 16.25
N ASP A 312 20.06 49.18 17.29
CA ASP A 312 18.92 49.11 18.19
C ASP A 312 17.66 49.66 17.51
N CYS A 313 16.48 49.09 17.81
CA CYS A 313 15.21 49.85 17.86
C CYS A 313 14.09 49.01 18.51
N GLU A 314 13.79 49.32 19.76
CA GLU A 314 12.48 49.16 20.42
C GLU A 314 11.86 50.58 20.56
N PRO A 315 10.59 50.75 20.99
CA PRO A 315 9.36 50.03 20.68
C PRO A 315 8.21 51.03 20.35
N VAL A 316 6.95 50.56 20.46
CA VAL A 316 5.67 51.30 20.65
C VAL A 316 4.70 51.28 19.45
N ALA A 317 3.57 50.58 19.61
CA ALA A 317 2.23 51.21 19.63
C ALA A 317 1.11 50.21 19.97
N LYS A 318 0.32 50.59 20.98
CA LYS A 318 -1.02 50.09 21.29
C LYS A 318 -2.00 50.52 20.19
N GLY A 319 -3.00 49.69 19.90
CA GLY A 319 -4.16 50.09 19.11
C GLY A 319 -5.28 49.05 19.16
N ALA A 320 -6.28 49.31 19.99
CA ALA A 320 -7.53 48.56 20.07
C ALA A 320 -8.39 48.80 18.83
N THR A 321 -9.21 47.81 18.44
CA THR A 321 -10.58 48.09 17.96
C THR A 321 -11.50 46.88 18.12
N GLU A 322 -12.56 47.10 18.90
CA GLU A 322 -13.84 46.40 18.84
C GLU A 322 -14.50 46.63 17.46
N GLY A 323 -15.35 45.69 17.04
CA GLY A 323 -16.08 45.77 15.77
C GLY A 323 -17.20 44.73 15.69
N GLU A 324 -18.28 45.02 16.40
CA GLU A 324 -19.56 44.32 16.42
C GLU A 324 -20.38 44.57 15.13
N LEU A 325 -21.30 43.65 14.84
CA LEU A 325 -22.48 43.74 13.94
C LEU A 325 -22.26 43.74 12.41
N ALA A 326 -22.79 42.70 11.75
CA ALA A 326 -24.04 42.84 10.99
C ALA A 326 -24.61 41.48 10.55
N GLN A 327 -25.79 41.18 11.09
CA GLN A 327 -26.72 40.16 10.62
C GLN A 327 -27.25 40.51 9.22
N GLY A 328 -27.49 39.48 8.41
CA GLY A 328 -28.22 39.60 7.15
C GLY A 328 -28.64 38.23 6.60
N SER A 329 -29.74 37.69 7.13
CA SER A 329 -30.54 36.68 6.40
C SER A 329 -31.34 37.38 5.28
N PRO A 330 -31.67 36.64 4.21
CA PRO A 330 -33.07 36.29 4.07
C PRO A 330 -33.30 34.80 3.75
N THR A 331 -34.36 34.30 4.35
CA THR A 331 -35.06 33.04 4.11
C THR A 331 -35.90 33.13 2.81
N VAL A 332 -36.48 31.99 2.39
CA VAL A 332 -37.51 31.75 1.33
C VAL A 332 -36.86 31.18 0.04
N ALA A 333 -37.27 30.05 -0.57
CA ALA A 333 -38.46 29.21 -0.50
C ALA A 333 -38.13 27.72 -0.76
N ALA A 334 -39.05 26.86 -0.31
CA ALA A 334 -39.14 25.45 -0.66
C ALA A 334 -39.69 25.24 -2.09
N GLU A 335 -39.23 24.20 -2.77
CA GLU A 335 -39.92 23.61 -3.92
C GLU A 335 -39.86 22.08 -3.86
N GLU A 336 -41.03 21.46 -3.99
CA GLU A 336 -41.28 20.02 -3.98
C GLU A 336 -40.88 19.34 -5.31
N PRO A 337 -40.62 18.02 -5.31
CA PRO A 337 -40.29 17.26 -6.53
C PRO A 337 -41.53 16.74 -7.26
N PRO A 338 -41.50 16.60 -8.60
CA PRO A 338 -42.59 15.98 -9.32
C PRO A 338 -42.52 14.44 -9.26
N THR A 339 -43.69 13.89 -9.00
CA THR A 339 -44.09 12.49 -9.08
C THR A 339 -44.25 12.07 -10.54
N VAL A 340 -43.72 10.91 -10.93
CA VAL A 340 -44.14 10.22 -12.16
C VAL A 340 -44.65 8.82 -11.79
N LYS A 341 -45.90 8.56 -12.16
CA LYS A 341 -46.63 7.30 -12.00
C LYS A 341 -46.79 6.61 -13.35
N ALA A 342 -46.86 5.28 -13.26
CA ALA A 342 -47.73 4.35 -14.01
C ALA A 342 -47.18 3.64 -15.27
N ALA A 343 -47.02 2.33 -15.07
CA ALA A 343 -47.84 1.24 -15.65
C ALA A 343 -47.40 0.53 -16.94
N GLY A 344 -47.59 -0.80 -16.89
CA GLY A 344 -47.63 -1.75 -18.00
C GLY A 344 -46.50 -2.78 -17.93
N THR A 345 -46.65 -4.09 -18.16
CA THR A 345 -47.80 -4.94 -18.50
C THR A 345 -47.33 -6.39 -18.30
N ALA A 346 -48.23 -7.30 -17.95
CA ALA A 346 -47.96 -8.72 -17.78
C ALA A 346 -47.96 -9.50 -19.11
N HIS A 347 -46.93 -10.30 -19.35
CA HIS A 347 -46.83 -11.47 -20.24
C HIS A 347 -45.70 -12.35 -19.64
N GLY A 348 -45.84 -13.63 -19.32
CA GLY A 348 -46.71 -14.65 -19.90
C GLY A 348 -45.95 -15.37 -21.02
N GLY A 349 -44.93 -16.15 -20.68
CA GLY A 349 -44.15 -16.94 -21.64
C GLY A 349 -43.24 -17.94 -20.93
N GLU A 350 -43.68 -19.19 -20.89
CA GLU A 350 -42.85 -20.38 -20.67
C GLU A 350 -41.87 -20.52 -21.84
N GLU A 351 -40.58 -20.24 -21.62
CA GLU A 351 -39.50 -20.79 -22.46
C GLU A 351 -38.30 -21.16 -21.60
N ASP A 352 -37.93 -22.42 -21.73
CA ASP A 352 -36.87 -23.19 -21.08
C ASP A 352 -35.48 -22.66 -21.49
N PRO A 353 -34.62 -22.13 -20.59
CA PRO A 353 -33.24 -21.84 -20.94
C PRO A 353 -32.35 -22.97 -20.44
N ARG A 354 -32.07 -23.89 -21.35
CA ARG A 354 -30.99 -24.90 -21.28
C ARG A 354 -29.63 -24.20 -21.37
N PHE A 355 -29.30 -23.34 -20.41
CA PHE A 355 -28.13 -22.46 -20.38
C PHE A 355 -27.10 -22.86 -19.30
N SER A 356 -27.17 -24.08 -18.75
CA SER A 356 -26.39 -24.47 -17.58
C SER A 356 -24.99 -25.04 -17.85
N ASP A 357 -24.60 -25.28 -19.12
CA ASP A 357 -23.39 -26.07 -19.43
C ASP A 357 -22.34 -25.33 -20.28
N LEU A 358 -22.45 -24.00 -20.46
CA LEU A 358 -21.48 -23.20 -21.24
C LEU A 358 -20.63 -22.22 -20.44
N GLU A 359 -20.74 -22.25 -19.10
CA GLU A 359 -19.78 -21.60 -18.19
C GLU A 359 -18.88 -22.65 -17.54
N GLU A 360 -18.44 -23.66 -18.30
CA GLU A 360 -17.07 -24.16 -18.10
C GLU A 360 -16.14 -23.01 -18.53
N ASP A 361 -16.07 -21.99 -17.68
CA ASP A 361 -15.04 -20.96 -17.66
C ASP A 361 -13.76 -21.70 -17.97
N GLU A 362 -13.23 -21.47 -19.17
CA GLU A 362 -11.93 -21.91 -19.62
C GLU A 362 -10.98 -21.64 -18.45
N GLU A 363 -10.69 -22.69 -17.66
CA GLU A 363 -10.10 -22.57 -16.32
C GLU A 363 -8.66 -22.13 -16.56
N LEU A 364 -8.49 -20.83 -16.79
CA LEU A 364 -7.28 -20.16 -17.20
C LEU A 364 -6.23 -20.64 -16.21
N PRO A 365 -5.19 -21.34 -16.71
CA PRO A 365 -4.36 -22.14 -15.87
C PRO A 365 -3.89 -21.31 -14.68
N LEU A 366 -4.28 -21.72 -13.46
CA LEU A 366 -3.88 -21.06 -12.23
C LEU A 366 -2.39 -20.74 -12.31
N SER A 367 -2.12 -19.44 -12.42
CA SER A 367 -0.83 -18.85 -12.69
C SER A 367 0.16 -19.23 -11.59
N PRO A 368 1.48 -19.32 -11.88
CA PRO A 368 2.55 -19.39 -10.88
C PRO A 368 2.38 -18.42 -9.68
N SER A 369 1.62 -17.34 -9.87
CA SER A 369 1.20 -16.40 -8.81
C SER A 369 0.43 -17.06 -7.65
N ALA A 370 -0.37 -18.10 -7.92
CA ALA A 370 -1.12 -18.80 -6.89
C ALA A 370 -0.19 -19.58 -5.95
N GLU A 371 0.80 -20.30 -6.48
CA GLU A 371 1.80 -21.02 -5.66
C GLU A 371 2.67 -20.06 -4.84
N LEU A 372 2.92 -18.84 -5.33
CA LEU A 372 3.71 -17.84 -4.60
C LEU A 372 2.95 -17.17 -3.46
N LEU A 373 1.63 -16.98 -3.58
CA LEU A 373 0.81 -16.57 -2.44
C LEU A 373 0.90 -17.58 -1.28
N VAL A 374 1.07 -18.87 -1.58
CA VAL A 374 1.24 -19.92 -0.57
C VAL A 374 2.61 -19.89 0.09
N LYS A 375 3.65 -19.43 -0.63
CA LYS A 375 5.04 -19.46 -0.17
C LYS A 375 5.51 -18.23 0.60
N ARG A 376 4.67 -17.21 0.81
CA ARG A 376 5.08 -16.05 1.63
C ARG A 376 5.21 -16.44 3.09
N GLN A 377 6.44 -16.74 3.48
CA GLN A 377 6.81 -16.98 4.86
C GLN A 377 7.23 -15.67 5.51
N TRP A 378 6.65 -15.38 6.67
CA TRP A 378 7.08 -14.25 7.50
C TRP A 378 8.57 -14.38 7.84
N GLY A 379 9.30 -13.28 7.68
CA GLY A 379 10.73 -13.25 8.01
C GLY A 379 11.58 -14.09 7.07
N SER A 380 11.22 -14.16 5.79
CA SER A 380 12.05 -14.76 4.75
C SER A 380 13.48 -14.18 4.84
N GLN A 381 14.48 -15.05 4.97
CA GLN A 381 15.89 -14.64 5.00
C GLN A 381 16.46 -14.44 3.59
N ASN A 382 15.61 -14.34 2.57
CA ASN A 382 16.04 -14.13 1.20
C ASN A 382 16.62 -12.72 1.05
N VAL A 383 17.89 -12.63 0.63
CA VAL A 383 18.61 -11.36 0.46
C VAL A 383 17.93 -10.47 -0.59
N ASP A 384 17.42 -11.05 -1.68
CA ASP A 384 16.73 -10.29 -2.73
C ASP A 384 15.42 -9.68 -2.23
N ASP A 385 14.73 -10.38 -1.34
CA ASP A 385 13.48 -9.93 -0.74
C ASP A 385 13.72 -8.76 0.23
N ASN A 386 14.74 -8.89 1.08
CA ASN A 386 15.16 -7.79 1.95
C ASN A 386 15.69 -6.59 1.14
N ALA A 387 16.43 -6.84 0.04
CA ALA A 387 16.85 -5.80 -0.89
C ALA A 387 15.64 -5.09 -1.53
N ALA A 388 14.59 -5.82 -1.90
CA ALA A 388 13.36 -5.26 -2.43
C ALA A 388 12.72 -4.27 -1.46
N LYS A 389 12.61 -4.64 -0.19
CA LYS A 389 12.06 -3.79 0.87
C LYS A 389 12.91 -2.55 1.12
N VAL A 390 14.23 -2.69 1.15
CA VAL A 390 15.15 -1.55 1.31
C VAL A 390 15.02 -0.57 0.13
N VAL A 391 15.02 -1.07 -1.11
CA VAL A 391 14.83 -0.24 -2.32
C VAL A 391 13.45 0.44 -2.30
N LEU A 392 12.40 -0.29 -1.93
CA LEU A 392 11.04 0.25 -1.81
C LEU A 392 10.99 1.41 -0.82
N LEU A 393 11.60 1.23 0.36
CA LEU A 393 11.65 2.26 1.39
C LEU A 393 12.47 3.47 0.95
N VAL A 394 13.67 3.29 0.38
CA VAL A 394 14.50 4.43 -0.04
C VAL A 394 13.91 5.15 -1.24
N VAL A 395 13.69 4.44 -2.34
CA VAL A 395 13.28 5.04 -3.62
C VAL A 395 11.83 5.50 -3.57
N GLY A 396 10.95 4.70 -2.94
CA GLY A 396 9.55 5.08 -2.73
C GLY A 396 9.41 6.34 -1.88
N LEU A 397 10.16 6.45 -0.76
CA LEU A 397 10.12 7.65 0.08
C LEU A 397 10.80 8.85 -0.60
N LEU A 398 11.81 8.64 -1.43
CA LEU A 398 12.39 9.71 -2.24
C LEU A 398 11.36 10.29 -3.21
N PHE A 399 10.61 9.44 -3.92
CA PHE A 399 9.52 9.92 -4.78
C PHE A 399 8.40 10.60 -3.98
N GLN A 400 8.07 10.09 -2.79
CA GLN A 400 7.11 10.75 -1.91
C GLN A 400 7.57 12.15 -1.48
N LEU A 401 8.84 12.29 -1.10
CA LEU A 401 9.44 13.58 -0.75
C LEU A 401 9.37 14.54 -1.93
N LEU A 402 9.77 14.09 -3.13
CA LEU A 402 9.70 14.90 -4.35
C LEU A 402 8.28 15.33 -4.68
N VAL A 403 7.30 14.42 -4.63
CA VAL A 403 5.90 14.76 -4.89
C VAL A 403 5.34 15.71 -3.84
N SER A 404 5.64 15.50 -2.56
CA SER A 404 5.20 16.41 -1.48
C SER A 404 5.77 17.82 -1.70
N PHE A 405 7.03 17.92 -2.09
CA PHE A 405 7.70 19.19 -2.39
C PHE A 405 7.19 19.84 -3.69
N VAL A 406 6.87 19.06 -4.72
CA VAL A 406 6.36 19.64 -5.98
C VAL A 406 4.92 20.14 -5.83
N VAL A 407 4.13 19.53 -4.94
CA VAL A 407 2.69 19.81 -4.82
C VAL A 407 2.39 20.89 -3.76
N PHE A 408 3.29 21.24 -2.83
CA PHE A 408 3.00 22.29 -1.82
C PHE A 408 2.60 23.67 -2.39
N PRO A 409 3.04 24.12 -3.59
CA PRO A 409 2.58 25.39 -4.16
C PRO A 409 1.06 25.45 -4.42
N VAL A 410 0.37 24.31 -4.37
CA VAL A 410 -1.09 24.22 -4.40
C VAL A 410 -1.74 25.01 -3.24
N ASP A 411 -1.01 25.33 -2.16
CA ASP A 411 -1.47 26.25 -1.11
C ASP A 411 -1.80 27.67 -1.61
N ALA A 412 -1.37 28.04 -2.82
CA ALA A 412 -1.69 29.33 -3.43
C ALA A 412 -3.06 29.38 -4.13
N ILE A 413 -3.77 28.24 -4.23
CA ILE A 413 -5.06 28.18 -4.91
C ILE A 413 -6.15 28.78 -3.99
N PRO A 414 -6.85 29.86 -4.36
CA PRO A 414 -7.69 30.63 -3.43
C PRO A 414 -8.84 29.88 -2.74
N TRP A 415 -9.33 28.79 -3.34
CA TRP A 415 -10.42 27.97 -2.80
C TRP A 415 -9.94 26.71 -2.09
N PHE A 416 -8.63 26.47 -2.05
CA PHE A 416 -8.03 25.25 -1.52
C PHE A 416 -6.96 25.54 -0.46
N GLY A 417 -6.08 26.49 -0.75
CA GLY A 417 -4.99 26.83 0.16
C GLY A 417 -5.27 28.03 1.05
N THR A 418 -4.33 28.28 1.94
CA THR A 418 -4.31 29.41 2.89
C THR A 418 -3.47 30.59 2.44
N SER A 419 -2.69 30.42 1.36
CA SER A 419 -1.79 31.45 0.86
C SER A 419 -2.41 32.23 -0.31
N ASN A 420 -2.21 33.54 -0.31
CA ASN A 420 -2.72 34.43 -1.37
C ASN A 420 -1.94 34.34 -2.69
N SER A 421 -0.73 33.77 -2.66
CA SER A 421 0.13 33.61 -3.83
C SER A 421 1.16 32.50 -3.62
N VAL A 422 1.79 32.03 -4.71
CA VAL A 422 2.87 31.03 -4.64
C VAL A 422 4.08 31.56 -3.86
N LEU A 423 4.40 32.86 -4.01
CA LEU A 423 5.47 33.50 -3.26
C LEU A 423 5.19 33.48 -1.75
N HIS A 424 3.95 33.74 -1.35
CA HIS A 424 3.54 33.69 0.05
C HIS A 424 3.64 32.27 0.62
N ALA A 425 3.19 31.26 -0.13
CA ALA A 425 3.33 29.85 0.26
C ALA A 425 4.81 29.44 0.42
N TRP A 426 5.67 29.91 -0.50
CA TRP A 426 7.12 29.68 -0.42
C TRP A 426 7.77 30.35 0.78
N GLN A 427 7.43 31.62 1.05
CA GLN A 427 7.93 32.34 2.22
C GLN A 427 7.49 31.65 3.51
N GLY A 428 6.22 31.26 3.61
CA GLY A 428 5.70 30.48 4.73
C GLY A 428 6.49 29.19 4.92
N PHE A 429 6.70 28.41 3.85
CA PHE A 429 7.50 27.19 3.87
C PHE A 429 8.95 27.45 4.36
N CYS A 430 9.63 28.46 3.82
CA CYS A 430 10.99 28.83 4.24
C CYS A 430 11.05 29.26 5.71
N SER A 431 10.12 30.10 6.17
CA SER A 431 10.05 30.51 7.58
C SER A 431 9.80 29.33 8.51
N SER A 432 8.98 28.36 8.11
CA SER A 432 8.81 27.12 8.88
C SER A 432 10.08 26.28 8.93
N MET A 433 10.83 26.19 7.81
CA MET A 433 12.13 25.51 7.78
C MET A 433 13.13 26.19 8.72
N ASP A 434 13.27 27.51 8.64
CA ASP A 434 14.16 28.29 9.50
C ASP A 434 13.80 28.09 10.97
N PHE A 435 12.50 28.12 11.30
CA PHE A 435 12.02 27.82 12.65
C PHE A 435 12.39 26.41 13.11
N ILE A 436 12.15 25.38 12.29
CA ILE A 436 12.49 23.99 12.62
C ILE A 436 13.99 23.83 12.89
N PHE A 437 14.85 24.50 12.14
CA PHE A 437 16.31 24.38 12.26
C PHE A 437 16.96 25.41 13.19
N SER A 438 16.21 26.41 13.68
CA SER A 438 16.69 27.42 14.64
C SER A 438 17.14 26.86 15.99
N SER A 439 16.63 25.69 16.39
CA SER A 439 16.91 25.09 17.70
C SER A 439 16.96 23.57 17.62
N TRP A 440 17.92 22.98 18.33
CA TRP A 440 18.01 21.53 18.50
C TRP A 440 16.73 20.94 19.11
N LEU A 441 16.03 21.71 19.96
CA LEU A 441 14.78 21.27 20.55
C LEU A 441 13.72 20.95 19.48
N HIS A 442 13.59 21.79 18.45
CA HIS A 442 12.64 21.59 17.37
C HIS A 442 13.04 20.41 16.48
N VAL A 443 14.33 20.35 16.10
CA VAL A 443 14.90 19.23 15.32
C VAL A 443 14.66 17.89 16.03
N ARG A 444 14.84 17.83 17.36
CA ARG A 444 14.62 16.62 18.16
C ARG A 444 13.20 16.06 18.02
N HIS A 445 12.18 16.92 17.99
CA HIS A 445 10.79 16.48 17.78
C HIS A 445 10.57 15.98 16.36
N GLY A 446 11.16 16.64 15.36
CA GLY A 446 11.18 16.16 13.97
C GLY A 446 11.85 14.79 13.81
N VAL A 447 12.96 14.54 14.50
CA VAL A 447 13.64 13.23 14.53
C VAL A 447 12.76 12.18 15.21
N LEU A 448 12.12 12.50 16.34
CA LEU A 448 11.23 11.59 17.04
C LEU A 448 10.00 11.23 16.19
N MET A 449 9.40 12.21 15.50
CA MET A 449 8.30 11.97 14.56
C MET A 449 8.75 11.08 13.39
N SER A 450 9.94 11.33 12.85
CA SER A 450 10.53 10.52 11.78
C SER A 450 10.84 9.09 12.23
N LEU A 451 11.24 8.89 13.49
CA LEU A 451 11.40 7.55 14.06
C LEU A 451 10.06 6.80 14.10
N GLY A 452 8.99 7.47 14.53
CA GLY A 452 7.64 6.90 14.54
C GLY A 452 7.16 6.47 13.14
N PHE A 453 7.40 7.32 12.13
CA PHE A 453 7.16 6.96 10.74
C PHE A 453 8.05 5.80 10.28
N ALA A 454 9.35 5.81 10.60
CA ALA A 454 10.27 4.77 10.16
C ALA A 454 9.83 3.39 10.66
N MET A 455 9.46 3.29 11.94
CA MET A 455 8.91 2.07 12.53
C MET A 455 7.62 1.64 11.82
N SER A 456 6.72 2.59 11.56
CA SER A 456 5.45 2.32 10.87
C SER A 456 5.66 1.86 9.42
N PHE A 457 6.56 2.49 8.67
CA PHE A 457 6.88 2.12 7.29
C PHE A 457 7.54 0.74 7.21
N VAL A 458 8.46 0.41 8.12
CA VAL A 458 9.05 -0.93 8.19
C VAL A 458 7.97 -1.97 8.45
N GLY A 459 7.17 -1.79 9.51
CA GLY A 459 6.10 -2.74 9.85
C GLY A 459 5.07 -2.87 8.74
N CYS A 460 4.63 -1.76 8.14
CA CYS A 460 3.70 -1.76 7.01
C CYS A 460 4.30 -2.41 5.77
N THR A 461 5.60 -2.28 5.50
CA THR A 461 6.22 -2.93 4.33
C THR A 461 6.15 -4.45 4.44
N TYR A 462 6.44 -5.00 5.63
CA TYR A 462 6.31 -6.44 5.87
C TYR A 462 4.84 -6.89 5.88
N LEU A 463 3.94 -6.12 6.50
CA LEU A 463 2.51 -6.44 6.50
C LEU A 463 1.91 -6.37 5.08
N ASN A 464 2.26 -5.35 4.31
CA ASN A 464 1.82 -5.16 2.93
C ASN A 464 2.32 -6.29 2.05
N GLU A 465 3.49 -6.87 2.28
CA GLU A 465 3.93 -8.06 1.54
C GLU A 465 2.94 -9.22 1.66
N HIS A 466 2.31 -9.39 2.83
CA HIS A 466 1.33 -10.44 3.05
C HIS A 466 -0.07 -10.02 2.61
N SER A 467 -0.53 -8.87 3.08
CA SER A 467 -1.90 -8.40 2.88
C SER A 467 -1.98 -6.87 3.06
N PRO A 468 -2.27 -6.11 1.98
CA PRO A 468 -2.40 -4.66 2.05
C PRO A 468 -3.51 -4.22 3.01
N THR A 469 -4.62 -4.96 2.99
CA THR A 469 -5.76 -4.73 3.87
C THR A 469 -5.38 -4.97 5.33
N LEU A 470 -4.64 -6.05 5.64
CA LEU A 470 -4.17 -6.30 7.01
C LEU A 470 -3.30 -5.16 7.54
N ALA A 471 -2.36 -4.66 6.73
CA ALA A 471 -1.51 -3.53 7.11
C ALA A 471 -2.35 -2.29 7.45
N SER A 472 -3.35 -1.99 6.61
CA SER A 472 -4.24 -0.85 6.84
C SER A 472 -5.13 -1.02 8.09
N VAL A 473 -5.61 -2.24 8.39
CA VAL A 473 -6.37 -2.51 9.61
C VAL A 473 -5.51 -2.31 10.86
N VAL A 474 -4.26 -2.78 10.83
CA VAL A 474 -3.29 -2.57 11.92
C VAL A 474 -3.00 -1.10 12.13
N LEU A 475 -2.85 -0.33 11.04
CA LEU A 475 -2.65 1.11 11.12
C LEU A 475 -3.84 1.81 11.80
N GLN A 476 -5.06 1.37 11.50
CA GLN A 476 -6.27 1.94 12.09
C GLN A 476 -6.50 1.53 13.55
N LEU A 477 -5.97 0.38 13.98
CA LEU A 477 -5.93 0.00 15.40
C LEU A 477 -5.04 0.94 16.22
N ALA A 478 -4.01 1.52 15.59
CA ALA A 478 -3.04 2.34 16.31
C ALA A 478 -3.68 3.58 16.93
N GLY A 479 -4.57 4.29 16.23
CA GLY A 479 -5.21 5.52 16.76
C GLY A 479 -5.95 5.29 18.09
N PRO A 480 -6.92 4.35 18.14
CA PRO A 480 -7.64 4.01 19.37
C PRO A 480 -6.73 3.49 20.50
N ILE A 481 -5.68 2.72 20.17
CA ILE A 481 -4.67 2.29 21.15
C ILE A 481 -3.89 3.51 21.68
N THR A 482 -3.51 4.44 20.82
CA THR A 482 -2.86 5.69 21.24
C THR A 482 -3.78 6.49 22.15
N SER A 483 -5.08 6.59 21.84
CA SER A 483 -6.05 7.24 22.74
C SER A 483 -6.07 6.59 24.13
N LEU A 484 -6.04 5.26 24.22
CA LEU A 484 -5.95 4.57 25.51
C LEU A 484 -4.65 4.88 26.26
N ILE A 485 -3.52 4.94 25.55
CA ILE A 485 -2.22 5.27 26.16
C ILE A 485 -2.21 6.71 26.68
N ILE A 486 -2.81 7.64 25.95
CA ILE A 486 -2.96 9.04 26.37
C ILE A 486 -3.83 9.14 27.64
N ILE A 487 -4.86 8.30 27.78
CA ILE A 487 -5.66 8.21 29.00
C ILE A 487 -4.83 7.67 30.18
N ILE A 488 -3.99 6.67 29.94
CA ILE A 488 -3.11 6.08 30.97
C ILE A 488 -2.02 7.07 31.40
N VAL A 489 -1.47 7.83 30.44
CA VAL A 489 -0.42 8.83 30.66
C VAL A 489 -0.96 10.21 30.32
N PRO A 490 -1.74 10.84 31.21
CA PRO A 490 -2.42 12.10 30.93
C PRO A 490 -1.48 13.26 30.63
N GLN A 491 -0.21 13.18 31.03
CA GLN A 491 0.83 14.15 30.67
C GLN A 491 1.08 14.22 29.15
N TRP A 492 0.67 13.20 28.39
CA TRP A 492 0.76 13.17 26.93
C TRP A 492 -0.54 13.67 26.27
N ASN A 493 -1.60 13.97 27.04
CA ASN A 493 -2.86 14.52 26.56
C ASN A 493 -2.79 16.05 26.41
N VAL A 494 -2.06 16.52 25.41
CA VAL A 494 -1.90 17.98 25.17
C VAL A 494 -3.24 18.67 24.89
N TYR A 495 -4.19 17.99 24.25
CA TYR A 495 -5.50 18.55 23.87
C TYR A 495 -6.58 18.40 24.94
N GLN A 496 -6.27 17.80 26.09
CA GLN A 496 -7.22 17.60 27.20
C GLN A 496 -8.54 16.94 26.73
N ASP A 497 -8.46 15.92 25.86
CA ASP A 497 -9.66 15.19 25.43
C ASP A 497 -10.34 14.55 26.64
N ASN A 498 -11.55 15.01 26.97
CA ASN A 498 -12.38 14.53 28.09
C ASN A 498 -13.31 13.37 27.67
N SER A 499 -12.93 12.63 26.63
CA SER A 499 -13.72 11.52 26.12
C SER A 499 -13.98 10.43 27.18
N ASN A 500 -15.18 9.84 27.13
CA ASN A 500 -15.56 8.77 28.03
C ASN A 500 -14.67 7.54 27.77
N VAL A 501 -13.86 7.16 28.77
CA VAL A 501 -12.95 6.01 28.71
C VAL A 501 -13.64 4.74 28.24
N GLY A 502 -14.90 4.51 28.64
CA GLY A 502 -15.67 3.34 28.24
C GLY A 502 -15.94 3.26 26.74
N GLN A 503 -16.15 4.41 26.07
CA GLN A 503 -16.33 4.48 24.62
C GLN A 503 -15.03 4.14 23.88
N LYS A 504 -13.89 4.67 24.34
CA LYS A 504 -12.58 4.35 23.77
C LYS A 504 -12.24 2.88 23.95
N VAL A 505 -12.38 2.33 25.17
CA VAL A 505 -12.12 0.90 25.45
C VAL A 505 -13.06 0.00 24.65
N GLY A 506 -14.36 0.30 24.61
CA GLY A 506 -15.34 -0.45 23.83
C GLY A 506 -15.03 -0.43 22.33
N GLY A 507 -14.62 0.73 21.81
CA GLY A 507 -14.19 0.89 20.42
C GLY A 507 -12.96 0.05 20.09
N VAL A 508 -11.93 0.06 20.95
CA VAL A 508 -10.76 -0.82 20.80
C VAL A 508 -11.14 -2.31 20.79
N ILE A 509 -12.02 -2.74 21.69
CA ILE A 509 -12.49 -4.13 21.73
C ILE A 509 -13.19 -4.50 20.43
N LEU A 510 -14.10 -3.66 19.93
CA LEU A 510 -14.80 -3.89 18.66
C LEU A 510 -13.81 -3.98 17.49
N LEU A 511 -12.80 -3.12 17.44
CA LEU A 511 -11.77 -3.14 16.40
C LEU A 511 -10.87 -4.37 16.48
N LEU A 512 -10.52 -4.84 17.68
CA LEU A 512 -9.78 -6.09 17.86
C LEU A 512 -10.59 -7.30 17.40
N VAL A 513 -11.89 -7.34 17.71
CA VAL A 513 -12.79 -8.38 17.21
C VAL A 513 -12.93 -8.30 15.69
N ALA A 514 -13.05 -7.10 15.14
CA ALA A 514 -13.09 -6.89 13.69
C ALA A 514 -11.81 -7.41 13.01
N ALA A 515 -10.63 -7.04 13.51
CA ALA A 515 -9.35 -7.51 12.99
C ALA A 515 -9.22 -9.04 13.10
N LEU A 516 -9.69 -9.63 14.19
CA LEU A 516 -9.73 -11.09 14.34
C LEU A 516 -10.63 -11.73 13.28
N LEU A 517 -11.88 -11.28 13.13
CA LEU A 517 -12.80 -11.82 12.12
C LEU A 517 -12.26 -11.66 10.69
N TYR A 518 -11.63 -10.51 10.39
CA TYR A 518 -10.97 -10.28 9.11
C TYR A 518 -9.84 -11.30 8.90
N HIS A 519 -9.00 -11.51 9.90
CA HIS A 519 -7.92 -12.50 9.83
C HIS A 519 -8.46 -13.93 9.64
N LEU A 520 -9.55 -14.30 10.33
CA LEU A 520 -10.21 -15.60 10.15
C LEU A 520 -10.68 -15.79 8.70
N TRP A 521 -11.35 -14.78 8.15
CA TRP A 521 -11.79 -14.78 6.75
C TRP A 521 -10.60 -14.89 5.78
N GLU A 522 -9.51 -14.15 6.05
CA GLU A 522 -8.32 -14.16 5.23
C GLU A 522 -7.67 -15.55 5.20
N GLN A 523 -7.52 -16.19 6.36
CA GLN A 523 -7.00 -17.56 6.45
C GLN A 523 -7.90 -18.57 5.73
N GLN A 524 -9.22 -18.47 5.93
CA GLN A 524 -10.17 -19.38 5.30
C GLN A 524 -10.14 -19.26 3.78
N SER A 525 -10.23 -18.03 3.26
CA SER A 525 -10.24 -17.76 1.83
C SER A 525 -8.92 -18.18 1.16
N LEU A 526 -7.78 -18.05 1.85
CA LEU A 526 -6.49 -18.58 1.36
C LEU A 526 -6.47 -20.11 1.30
N ARG A 527 -6.97 -20.81 2.32
CA ARG A 527 -7.03 -22.28 2.31
C ARG A 527 -7.91 -22.82 1.19
N VAL A 528 -9.06 -22.19 0.95
CA VAL A 528 -9.95 -22.56 -0.15
C VAL A 528 -9.26 -22.33 -1.50
N LEU A 529 -8.55 -21.20 -1.65
CA LEU A 529 -7.82 -20.90 -2.88
C LEU A 529 -6.65 -21.87 -3.11
N GLN A 530 -5.96 -22.28 -2.05
CA GLN A 530 -4.93 -23.31 -2.05
C GLN A 530 -5.48 -24.67 -2.48
N ALA A 531 -6.58 -25.12 -1.86
CA ALA A 531 -7.20 -26.39 -2.20
C ALA A 531 -7.63 -26.43 -3.68
N LYS A 532 -8.21 -25.34 -4.19
CA LYS A 532 -8.56 -25.21 -5.62
C LYS A 532 -7.32 -25.25 -6.53
N ALA A 533 -6.23 -24.62 -6.12
CA ALA A 533 -4.97 -24.64 -6.87
C ALA A 533 -4.33 -26.03 -6.92
N GLU A 534 -4.32 -26.75 -5.80
CA GLU A 534 -3.83 -28.12 -5.74
C GLU A 534 -4.69 -29.08 -6.55
N GLU A 535 -6.02 -28.93 -6.50
CA GLU A 535 -6.93 -29.75 -7.29
C GLU A 535 -6.73 -29.52 -8.79
N ALA A 536 -6.64 -28.26 -9.24
CA ALA A 536 -6.37 -27.92 -10.62
C ALA A 536 -5.02 -28.49 -11.09
N LYS A 537 -3.99 -28.45 -10.24
CA LYS A 537 -2.68 -29.07 -10.52
C LYS A 537 -2.81 -30.59 -10.70
N ARG A 538 -3.49 -31.28 -9.79
CA ARG A 538 -3.74 -32.73 -9.90
C ARG A 538 -4.53 -33.09 -11.15
N ARG A 539 -5.49 -32.25 -11.56
CA ARG A 539 -6.23 -32.44 -12.83
C ARG A 539 -5.30 -32.36 -14.04
N ARG A 540 -4.34 -31.42 -14.06
CA ARG A 540 -3.34 -31.32 -15.14
C ARG A 540 -2.40 -32.51 -15.17
N GLU A 541 -1.90 -32.95 -14.03
CA GLU A 541 -1.01 -34.12 -13.94
C GLU A 541 -1.73 -35.38 -14.47
N ARG A 542 -3.03 -35.53 -14.18
CA ARG A 542 -3.85 -36.62 -14.73
C ARG A 542 -4.09 -36.48 -16.24
N ALA A 543 -4.32 -35.25 -16.73
CA ALA A 543 -4.51 -35.00 -18.16
C ALA A 543 -3.24 -35.28 -18.97
N ALA A 544 -2.07 -34.87 -18.45
CA ALA A 544 -0.77 -35.17 -19.06
C ALA A 544 -0.50 -36.69 -19.09
N ALA A 545 -0.71 -37.39 -17.98
CA ALA A 545 -0.53 -38.84 -17.91
C ALA A 545 -1.51 -39.63 -18.82
N GLY A 546 -2.72 -39.09 -19.03
CA GLY A 546 -3.70 -39.66 -19.96
C GLY A 546 -3.30 -39.53 -21.43
N HIS A 547 -2.62 -38.45 -21.82
CA HIS A 547 -2.16 -38.25 -23.19
C HIS A 547 -1.01 -39.20 -23.55
N ASP A 548 -0.11 -39.47 -22.62
CA ASP A 548 1.01 -40.41 -22.84
C ASP A 548 0.51 -41.86 -23.00
N THR A 549 -0.53 -42.24 -22.27
CA THR A 549 -1.12 -43.58 -22.38
C THR A 549 -1.92 -43.77 -23.67
N ALA A 550 -2.65 -42.75 -24.12
CA ALA A 550 -3.35 -42.80 -25.41
C ALA A 550 -2.37 -42.86 -26.61
N GLY A 551 -1.26 -42.11 -26.55
CA GLY A 551 -0.20 -42.15 -27.57
C GLY A 551 0.48 -43.52 -27.68
N ALA A 552 0.78 -44.16 -26.54
CA ALA A 552 1.39 -45.49 -26.52
C ALA A 552 0.48 -46.59 -27.10
N GLN A 553 -0.85 -46.52 -26.87
CA GLN A 553 -1.79 -47.48 -27.44
C GLN A 553 -1.92 -47.34 -28.97
N ASN A 554 -1.92 -46.13 -29.50
CA ASN A 554 -1.97 -45.91 -30.95
C ASN A 554 -0.68 -46.36 -31.65
N SER A 555 0.49 -46.20 -31.02
CA SER A 555 1.77 -46.69 -31.57
C SER A 555 1.87 -48.22 -31.57
N ALA A 556 1.30 -48.90 -30.56
CA ALA A 556 1.27 -50.38 -30.52
C ALA A 556 0.30 -50.98 -31.58
N ALA A 557 -0.74 -50.25 -31.99
CA ALA A 557 -1.69 -50.71 -33.01
C ALA A 557 -1.18 -50.56 -34.46
N HIS A 558 0.01 -49.99 -34.67
CA HIS A 558 0.60 -49.75 -35.99
C HIS A 558 1.92 -50.50 -36.21
N GLU A 559 2.14 -51.60 -35.49
CA GLU A 559 3.23 -52.52 -35.81
C GLU A 559 2.84 -53.33 -37.07
N PRO A 560 3.50 -53.10 -38.24
CA PRO A 560 3.15 -53.78 -39.47
C PRO A 560 3.44 -55.26 -39.32
N THR A 561 2.40 -56.08 -39.47
CA THR A 561 2.52 -57.53 -39.48
C THR A 561 3.34 -57.93 -40.71
N VAL A 562 4.65 -58.14 -40.52
CA VAL A 562 5.52 -58.70 -41.55
C VAL A 562 5.11 -60.16 -41.73
N ALA A 563 4.34 -60.42 -42.78
CA ALA A 563 3.97 -61.77 -43.20
C ALA A 563 5.24 -62.52 -43.65
N HIS A 564 5.50 -63.66 -43.02
CA HIS A 564 6.57 -64.59 -43.36
C HIS A 564 6.07 -65.73 -44.25
#